data_AF-A0A2W1B8D8-F1
#
_entry.id   AF-A0A2W1B8D8-F1
#
_cell.length_a   1.000
_cell.length_b   1.000
_cell.length_c   1.000
_cell.angle_alpha   90.00
_cell.angle_beta   90.00
_cell.angle_gamma   90.00
#
_symmetry.space_group_name_H-M   'P 1'
#
loop_
_entity.id
_entity.type
_entity.pdbx_description
1 polymer ?
#
loop_
_entity_poly.entity_id
_entity_poly.type
_entity_poly.pdbx_seq_one_letter_code
_entity_poly.pdbx_strand_id
1 'polypeptide(L)'
;EESKSREDKFKVDSYYRTDWIDYEKLPLNIEGLDLDRIYENFISQIAGDDLNLEKAEDIRDAVMIAKEIGSLEAYITKLENRIRKEKQFNLKVKFNQELRKAKEKLKDYLK
;
A
#
# COMPACT_ATOMS: atom_id res chain seq x y z
N GLU A 1 34.65 -13.41 19.97
CA GLU A 1 33.32 -13.96 20.21
C GLU A 1 32.34 -13.31 19.26
N GLU A 2 31.87 -14.06 18.26
CA GLU A 2 30.83 -13.60 17.35
C GLU A 2 29.51 -13.47 18.12
N SER A 3 29.01 -12.24 18.23
CA SER A 3 27.70 -11.97 18.79
C SER A 3 26.64 -12.58 17.87
N LYS A 4 25.94 -13.62 18.33
CA LYS A 4 24.72 -14.13 17.70
C LYS A 4 23.73 -12.97 17.51
N SER A 5 23.70 -12.42 16.31
CA SER A 5 22.79 -11.35 15.91
C SER A 5 21.38 -11.92 15.82
N ARG A 6 20.59 -11.72 16.88
CA ARG A 6 19.11 -11.77 16.95
C ARG A 6 18.41 -12.33 15.70
N GLU A 7 18.14 -13.64 15.70
CA GLU A 7 17.38 -14.35 14.65
C GLU A 7 15.86 -14.05 14.71
N ASP A 8 15.35 -13.45 15.81
CA ASP A 8 13.93 -13.12 16.01
C ASP A 8 13.59 -11.63 15.73
N LYS A 9 14.00 -11.08 14.58
CA LYS A 9 13.54 -9.75 14.15
C LYS A 9 12.33 -9.88 13.22
N PHE A 10 11.13 -9.95 13.78
CA PHE A 10 9.91 -9.74 13.00
C PHE A 10 9.96 -8.34 12.37
N LYS A 11 9.99 -8.28 11.05
CA LYS A 11 9.90 -7.01 10.31
C LYS A 11 8.44 -6.77 9.95
N VAL A 12 7.79 -5.88 10.69
CA VAL A 12 6.44 -5.42 10.37
C VAL A 12 6.51 -4.58 9.08
N ASP A 13 5.75 -4.97 8.06
CA ASP A 13 5.78 -4.28 6.75
C ASP A 13 4.88 -3.04 6.73
N SER A 14 3.68 -3.13 7.34
CA SER A 14 2.68 -2.05 7.36
C SER A 14 1.94 -1.99 8.70
N TYR A 15 1.46 -0.79 9.05
CA TYR A 15 0.61 -0.56 10.22
C TYR A 15 -0.70 0.07 9.74
N TYR A 16 -1.82 -0.53 10.13
CA TYR A 16 -3.16 0.00 9.87
C TYR A 16 -3.76 0.51 11.16
N ARG A 17 -4.48 1.63 11.08
CA ARG A 17 -5.07 2.26 12.24
C ARG A 17 -6.35 2.95 11.82
N THR A 18 -7.37 2.80 12.65
CA THR A 18 -8.58 3.62 12.60
C THR A 18 -8.40 4.89 13.44
N ASP A 19 -9.16 5.92 13.06
CA ASP A 19 -9.35 7.08 13.93
C ASP A 19 -10.08 6.70 15.23
N TRP A 20 -9.99 7.57 16.22
CA TRP A 20 -10.75 7.40 17.45
C TRP A 20 -12.25 7.53 17.16
N ILE A 21 -12.99 6.46 17.38
CA ILE A 21 -14.43 6.37 17.16
C ILE A 21 -15.12 6.00 18.47
N ASP A 22 -16.33 6.51 18.68
CA ASP A 22 -17.18 6.12 19.81
C ASP A 22 -17.42 4.61 19.82
N TYR A 23 -17.42 3.99 20.99
CA TYR A 23 -17.62 2.55 21.14
C TYR A 23 -18.88 2.03 20.41
N GLU A 24 -19.97 2.80 20.45
CA GLU A 24 -21.25 2.43 19.82
C GLU A 24 -21.22 2.42 18.28
N LYS A 25 -20.21 3.05 17.67
CA LYS A 25 -20.05 3.15 16.21
C LYS A 25 -18.91 2.30 15.69
N LEU A 26 -18.29 1.50 16.55
CA LEU A 26 -17.16 0.65 16.18
C LEU A 26 -17.65 -0.48 15.26
N PRO A 27 -17.22 -0.53 13.98
CA PRO A 27 -17.73 -1.51 13.02
C PRO A 27 -17.07 -2.90 13.16
N LEU A 28 -16.50 -3.22 14.34
CA LEU A 28 -15.73 -4.46 14.54
C LEU A 28 -16.66 -5.67 14.75
N ASN A 29 -16.86 -6.43 13.69
CA ASN A 29 -17.60 -7.68 13.74
C ASN A 29 -16.64 -8.86 13.68
N ILE A 30 -16.88 -9.89 14.48
CA ILE A 30 -16.08 -11.11 14.45
C ILE A 30 -16.71 -12.06 13.43
N GLU A 31 -16.02 -12.26 12.31
CA GLU A 31 -16.42 -13.22 11.28
C GLU A 31 -15.28 -14.22 11.06
N GLY A 32 -15.61 -15.52 11.06
CA GLY A 32 -14.65 -16.60 10.86
C GLY A 32 -14.91 -17.83 11.72
N LEU A 33 -14.56 -18.99 11.19
CA LEU A 33 -14.60 -20.27 11.92
C LEU A 33 -13.26 -20.60 12.59
N ASP A 34 -12.17 -19.96 12.14
CA ASP A 34 -10.80 -20.19 12.58
C ASP A 34 -10.15 -18.85 13.01
N LEU A 35 -9.16 -18.93 13.90
CA LEU A 35 -8.46 -17.75 14.43
C LEU A 35 -7.77 -16.94 13.33
N ASP A 36 -7.22 -17.61 12.32
CA ASP A 36 -6.55 -16.96 11.19
C ASP A 36 -7.55 -16.07 10.41
N ARG A 37 -8.73 -16.61 10.11
CA ARG A 37 -9.81 -15.85 9.43
C ARG A 37 -10.33 -14.69 10.27
N ILE A 38 -10.44 -14.88 11.58
CA ILE A 38 -10.86 -13.82 12.51
C ILE A 38 -9.81 -12.69 12.50
N TYR A 39 -8.53 -13.03 12.55
CA TYR A 39 -7.44 -12.05 12.51
C TYR A 39 -7.41 -11.29 11.18
N GLU A 40 -7.57 -12.00 10.07
CA GLU A 40 -7.70 -11.42 8.74
C GLU A 40 -8.88 -10.44 8.66
N ASN A 41 -10.07 -10.86 9.10
CA ASN A 41 -11.25 -10.02 9.12
C ASN A 41 -11.06 -8.73 9.95
N PHE A 42 -10.33 -8.78 11.07
CA PHE A 42 -10.00 -7.56 11.81
C PHE A 42 -9.06 -6.63 11.04
N ILE A 43 -8.04 -7.16 10.37
CA ILE A 43 -7.16 -6.33 9.53
C ILE A 43 -7.97 -5.67 8.42
N SER A 44 -8.88 -6.41 7.80
CA SER A 44 -9.76 -5.89 6.76
C SER A 44 -10.63 -4.74 7.25
N GLN A 45 -11.26 -4.89 8.42
CA GLN A 45 -12.12 -3.86 9.00
C GLN A 45 -11.33 -2.63 9.49
N ILE A 46 -10.11 -2.83 10.02
CA ILE A 46 -9.26 -1.73 10.51
C ILE A 46 -8.62 -0.96 9.35
N ALA A 47 -8.22 -1.66 8.28
CA ALA A 47 -7.62 -1.03 7.12
C ALA A 47 -8.63 -0.25 6.29
N GLY A 48 -9.91 -0.66 6.28
CA GLY A 48 -10.97 0.06 5.59
C GLY A 48 -10.61 0.33 4.12
N ASP A 49 -10.64 1.60 3.73
CA ASP A 49 -10.34 2.06 2.36
C ASP A 49 -8.85 2.01 1.98
N ASP A 50 -7.93 1.85 2.95
CA ASP A 50 -6.49 1.79 2.68
C ASP A 50 -6.08 0.48 1.99
N LEU A 51 -6.87 -0.59 2.17
CA LEU A 51 -6.69 -1.88 1.53
C LEU A 51 -7.88 -2.17 0.63
N ASN A 52 -7.63 -2.24 -0.67
CA ASN A 52 -8.66 -2.49 -1.67
C ASN A 52 -8.99 -4.01 -1.73
N LEU A 53 -9.70 -4.49 -0.71
CA LEU A 53 -9.97 -5.91 -0.48
C LEU A 53 -10.95 -6.52 -1.49
N GLU A 54 -11.74 -5.69 -2.19
CA GLU A 54 -12.66 -6.17 -3.25
C GLU A 54 -11.91 -6.81 -4.44
N LYS A 55 -10.64 -6.48 -4.62
CA LYS A 55 -9.82 -6.94 -5.76
C LYS A 55 -8.80 -8.03 -5.40
N ALA A 56 -8.74 -8.43 -4.13
CA ALA A 56 -7.76 -9.37 -3.64
C ALA A 56 -8.45 -10.62 -3.09
N GLU A 57 -7.96 -11.80 -3.47
CA GLU A 57 -8.46 -13.08 -2.94
C GLU A 57 -7.98 -13.32 -1.49
N ASP A 58 -6.84 -12.72 -1.12
CA ASP A 58 -6.21 -12.79 0.20
C ASP A 58 -5.75 -11.38 0.65
N ILE A 59 -5.74 -11.14 1.95
CA ILE A 59 -5.19 -9.92 2.57
C ILE A 59 -3.73 -9.73 2.20
N ARG A 60 -2.95 -10.82 2.07
CA ARG A 60 -1.55 -10.70 1.64
C ARG A 60 -1.45 -10.06 0.26
N ASP A 61 -2.33 -10.44 -0.66
CA ASP A 61 -2.38 -9.86 -2.00
C ASP A 61 -2.84 -8.40 -1.94
N ALA A 62 -3.83 -8.08 -1.10
CA ALA A 62 -4.26 -6.70 -0.87
C ALA A 62 -3.10 -5.81 -0.38
N VAL A 63 -2.31 -6.29 0.58
CA VAL A 63 -1.14 -5.59 1.12
C VAL A 63 -0.07 -5.39 0.05
N MET A 64 0.18 -6.40 -0.79
CA MET A 64 1.13 -6.28 -1.90
C MET A 64 0.68 -5.26 -2.94
N ILE A 65 -0.61 -5.27 -3.32
CA ILE A 65 -1.18 -4.31 -4.26
C ILE A 65 -1.08 -2.89 -3.71
N ALA A 66 -1.47 -2.67 -2.45
CA ALA A 66 -1.38 -1.36 -1.80
C ALA A 66 0.07 -0.83 -1.77
N LYS A 67 1.03 -1.72 -1.52
CA LYS A 67 2.46 -1.38 -1.54
C LYS A 67 2.96 -0.99 -2.94
N GLU A 68 2.56 -1.74 -3.97
CA GLU A 68 2.91 -1.43 -5.36
C GLU A 68 2.33 -0.07 -5.78
N ILE A 69 1.07 0.19 -5.44
CA ILE A 69 0.40 1.49 -5.62
C ILE A 69 1.20 2.61 -4.96
N GLY A 70 1.52 2.49 -3.67
CA GLY A 70 2.28 3.52 -2.95
C GLY A 70 3.69 3.74 -3.54
N SER A 71 4.34 2.66 -4.01
CA SER A 71 5.64 2.76 -4.68
C SER A 71 5.55 3.51 -6.02
N LEU A 72 4.48 3.27 -6.78
CA LEU A 72 4.20 3.94 -8.05
C LEU A 72 3.87 5.42 -7.83
N GLU A 73 3.08 5.75 -6.82
CA GLU A 73 2.77 7.14 -6.45
C GLU A 73 4.02 7.92 -6.03
N ALA A 74 4.89 7.30 -5.21
CA ALA A 74 6.17 7.88 -4.84
C ALA A 74 7.08 8.08 -6.07
N TYR A 75 7.09 7.12 -7.00
CA TYR A 75 7.84 7.21 -8.26
C TYR A 75 7.30 8.33 -9.16
N ILE A 76 5.99 8.44 -9.31
CA ILE A 76 5.30 9.51 -10.04
C ILE A 76 5.68 10.86 -9.44
N THR A 77 5.58 11.02 -8.13
CA THR A 77 5.93 12.27 -7.43
C THR A 77 7.40 12.65 -7.64
N LYS A 78 8.31 11.67 -7.61
CA LYS A 78 9.73 11.89 -7.93
C LYS A 78 9.94 12.32 -9.38
N LEU A 79 9.25 11.68 -10.33
CA LEU A 79 9.31 12.04 -11.74
C LEU A 79 8.75 13.44 -12.01
N GLU A 80 7.62 13.80 -11.43
CA GLU A 80 7.02 15.13 -11.57
C GLU A 80 7.96 16.23 -11.05
N ASN A 81 8.55 16.01 -9.89
CA ASN A 81 9.56 16.91 -9.34
C ASN A 81 10.80 17.03 -10.24
N ARG A 82 11.24 15.92 -10.85
CA ARG A 82 12.37 15.90 -11.78
C ARG A 82 12.05 16.68 -13.07
N ILE A 83 10.86 16.46 -13.64
CA ILE A 83 10.37 17.19 -14.82
C ILE A 83 10.29 18.69 -14.57
N ARG A 84 9.82 19.10 -13.39
CA ARG A 84 9.72 20.52 -13.01
C ARG A 84 11.08 21.20 -12.94
N LYS A 85 12.11 20.50 -12.43
CA LYS A 85 13.47 21.03 -12.26
C LYS A 85 14.32 20.97 -13.54
N GLU A 86 13.98 20.07 -14.46
CA GLU A 86 14.72 19.91 -15.72
C GLU A 86 14.59 21.16 -16.61
N LYS A 87 15.63 21.49 -17.38
CA LYS A 87 15.62 22.61 -18.34
C LYS A 87 15.71 22.12 -19.78
N GLN A 88 16.28 20.94 -20.02
CA GLN A 88 16.43 20.37 -21.36
C GLN A 88 15.10 19.79 -21.88
N PHE A 89 14.61 20.31 -23.02
CA PHE A 89 13.34 19.88 -23.62
C PHE A 89 13.32 18.37 -23.93
N ASN A 90 14.38 17.85 -24.53
CA ASN A 90 14.45 16.43 -24.91
C ASN A 90 14.35 15.49 -23.69
N LEU A 91 14.95 15.86 -22.55
CA LEU A 91 14.84 15.10 -21.31
C LEU A 91 13.44 15.21 -20.70
N LYS A 92 12.83 16.40 -20.72
CA LYS A 92 11.43 16.59 -20.29
C LYS A 92 10.48 15.71 -21.08
N VAL A 93 10.65 15.59 -22.39
CA VAL A 93 9.78 14.74 -23.22
C VAL A 93 9.93 13.27 -22.81
N LYS A 94 11.15 12.78 -22.59
CA LYS A 94 11.39 11.40 -22.11
C LYS A 94 10.74 11.14 -20.75
N PHE A 95 10.97 12.02 -19.77
CA PHE A 95 10.36 11.87 -18.44
C PHE A 95 8.84 11.99 -18.47
N ASN A 96 8.25 12.81 -19.35
CA ASN A 96 6.80 12.87 -19.51
C ASN A 96 6.22 11.57 -20.11
N GLN A 97 6.94 10.91 -21.01
CA GLN A 97 6.53 9.59 -21.51
C GLN A 97 6.56 8.54 -20.41
N GLU A 98 7.61 8.52 -19.58
CA GLU A 98 7.70 7.63 -18.41
C GLU A 98 6.60 7.93 -17.39
N LEU A 99 6.32 9.21 -17.12
CA LEU A 99 5.25 9.64 -16.22
C LEU A 99 3.88 9.15 -16.71
N ARG A 100 3.61 9.24 -18.02
CA ARG A 100 2.37 8.71 -18.61
C ARG A 100 2.23 7.21 -18.39
N LYS A 101 3.28 6.44 -18.68
CA LYS A 101 3.29 4.99 -18.46
C LYS A 101 3.08 4.62 -16.98
N ALA A 102 3.70 5.35 -16.06
CA ALA A 102 3.52 5.14 -14.62
C ALA A 102 2.08 5.45 -14.17
N LYS A 103 1.48 6.53 -14.69
CA LYS A 103 0.07 6.88 -14.41
C LYS A 103 -0.91 5.88 -15.02
N GLU A 104 -0.62 5.31 -16.18
CA GLU A 104 -1.43 4.24 -16.76
C GLU A 104 -1.40 2.98 -15.90
N LYS A 105 -0.20 2.52 -15.49
CA LYS A 105 -0.06 1.40 -14.57
C LYS A 105 -0.84 1.62 -13.26
N LEU A 106 -0.71 2.80 -12.67
CA LEU A 106 -1.45 3.15 -11.45
C LEU A 106 -2.97 3.08 -11.68
N LYS A 107 -3.47 3.56 -12.82
CA LYS A 107 -4.89 3.43 -13.17
C LYS A 107 -5.33 1.99 -13.34
N ASP A 108 -4.47 1.11 -13.86
CA ASP A 108 -4.81 -0.30 -14.01
C ASP A 108 -4.91 -1.02 -12.65
N TYR A 109 -4.15 -0.60 -11.64
CA TYR A 109 -4.33 -1.07 -10.25
C TYR A 109 -5.59 -0.50 -9.58
N LEU A 110 -5.98 0.74 -9.93
CA LEU A 110 -7.13 1.41 -9.33
C LEU A 110 -8.48 1.09 -10.01
N LYS A 111 -8.48 0.61 -11.27
CA LYS A 111 -9.68 0.10 -11.98
C LYS A 111 -10.16 -1.22 -11.43
#